data_AF-A0A4Z0YTP2-F1
#
_entry.id   AF-A0A4Z0YTP2-F1
#
_cell.length_a   1.000
_cell.length_b   1.000
_cell.length_c   1.000
_cell.angle_alpha   90.00
_cell.angle_beta   90.00
_cell.angle_gamma   90.00
#
_symmetry.space_group_name_H-M   'P 1'
#
loop_
_entity.id
_entity.type
_entity.pdbx_description
1 polymer ?
#
loop_
_entity_poly.entity_id
_entity_poly.type
_entity_poly.pdbx_seq_one_letter_code
_entity_poly.pdbx_strand_id
1 'polypeptide(L)'
;MRISPGVAVAAALVTHAAADINVIGPFALRITGKTDSGIDGYAWACHAGAATEGLCYTAGSGAVAGPVYEFYYNYTYDDTYTYPGSISYVFSYEGDGGVPVKVPSFLHLYPNWASNVALALIPPGTDDGTPLSLDFDSSFFYIALQHDDTHWNSTAPVAEAPRNVSNFHVCYQWTGGYWYQSLAWVSGYEGATPQNPSCQSVNLGVESLAPS
;
A
#
# COMPACT_ATOMS: atom_id res chain seq x y z
N MET A 1 19.25 -23.82 -65.54
CA MET A 1 18.96 -22.55 -64.85
C MET A 1 18.15 -22.91 -63.60
N ARG A 2 18.77 -22.85 -62.41
CA ARG A 2 18.14 -23.24 -61.13
C ARG A 2 17.48 -21.99 -60.52
N ILE A 3 16.20 -22.07 -60.16
CA ILE A 3 15.48 -21.02 -59.44
C ILE A 3 15.31 -21.52 -58.00
N SER A 4 15.96 -20.84 -57.05
CA SER A 4 15.83 -21.10 -55.62
C SER A 4 14.50 -20.55 -55.09
N PRO A 5 13.80 -21.26 -54.17
CA PRO A 5 12.66 -20.69 -53.48
C PRO A 5 13.15 -19.82 -52.32
N GLY A 6 12.78 -18.54 -52.33
CA GLY A 6 13.02 -17.63 -51.21
C GLY A 6 12.11 -17.98 -50.03
N VAL A 7 12.69 -18.15 -48.85
CA VAL A 7 11.97 -18.31 -47.59
C VAL A 7 11.53 -16.92 -47.13
N ALA A 8 10.21 -16.70 -47.02
CA ALA A 8 9.65 -15.51 -46.39
C ALA A 8 9.57 -15.74 -44.87
N VAL A 9 10.30 -14.93 -44.09
CA VAL A 9 10.19 -14.92 -42.62
C VAL A 9 9.11 -13.90 -42.26
N ALA A 10 7.98 -14.37 -41.73
CA ALA A 10 6.96 -13.50 -41.16
C ALA A 10 7.38 -13.12 -39.72
N ALA A 11 7.70 -11.85 -39.50
CA ALA A 11 7.89 -11.32 -38.16
C ALA A 11 6.51 -11.11 -37.52
N ALA A 12 6.17 -11.94 -36.52
CA ALA A 12 4.99 -11.71 -35.69
C ALA A 12 5.26 -10.51 -34.77
N LEU A 13 4.55 -9.41 -34.99
CA LEU A 13 4.48 -8.29 -34.05
C LEU A 13 3.68 -8.75 -32.83
N VAL A 14 4.37 -9.03 -31.74
CA VAL A 14 3.74 -9.21 -30.43
C VAL A 14 3.36 -7.82 -29.92
N THR A 15 2.10 -7.46 -30.01
CA THR A 15 1.57 -6.26 -29.34
C THR A 15 1.43 -6.59 -27.86
N HIS A 16 2.30 -6.03 -27.02
CA HIS A 16 2.08 -6.02 -25.58
C HIS A 16 0.91 -5.07 -25.30
N ALA A 17 -0.22 -5.60 -24.81
CA ALA A 17 -1.23 -4.76 -24.19
C ALA A 17 -0.59 -4.13 -22.94
N ALA A 18 -0.50 -2.81 -22.91
CA ALA A 18 -0.18 -2.12 -21.67
C ALA A 18 -1.38 -2.31 -20.71
N ALA A 19 -1.12 -2.74 -19.47
CA ALA A 19 -2.16 -2.76 -18.46
C ALA A 19 -2.57 -1.30 -18.14
N ASP A 20 -3.87 -1.02 -18.17
CA ASP A 20 -4.38 0.30 -17.82
C ASP A 20 -4.22 0.54 -16.32
N ILE A 21 -3.50 1.61 -15.95
CA ILE A 21 -3.37 2.07 -14.57
C ILE A 21 -4.51 3.04 -14.26
N ASN A 22 -5.31 2.72 -13.26
CA ASN A 22 -6.39 3.55 -12.75
C ASN A 22 -5.89 4.31 -11.51
N VAL A 23 -6.35 5.55 -11.33
CA VAL A 23 -6.02 6.38 -10.17
C VAL A 23 -7.29 6.97 -9.56
N ILE A 24 -7.47 6.79 -8.25
CA ILE A 24 -8.57 7.39 -7.48
C ILE A 24 -8.02 8.25 -6.34
N GLY A 25 -8.78 9.28 -5.96
CA GLY A 25 -8.41 10.27 -4.94
C GLY A 25 -8.64 11.71 -5.42
N PRO A 26 -8.32 12.72 -4.59
CA PRO A 26 -7.74 12.58 -3.25
C PRO A 26 -8.75 12.05 -2.22
N PHE A 27 -8.28 11.22 -1.31
CA PHE A 27 -9.02 10.76 -0.14
C PHE A 27 -8.14 10.87 1.11
N ALA A 28 -8.78 10.90 2.27
CA ALA A 28 -8.11 10.69 3.55
C ALA A 28 -8.00 9.18 3.82
N LEU A 29 -6.90 8.77 4.44
CA LEU A 29 -6.75 7.41 4.94
C LEU A 29 -7.38 7.31 6.34
N ARG A 30 -8.58 6.75 6.44
CA ARG A 30 -9.27 6.53 7.72
C ARG A 30 -8.67 5.32 8.43
N ILE A 31 -8.44 5.48 9.72
CA ILE A 31 -7.94 4.43 10.62
C ILE A 31 -8.97 4.19 11.71
N THR A 32 -9.52 2.98 11.78
CA THR A 32 -10.48 2.57 12.81
C THR A 32 -10.04 1.29 13.50
N GLY A 33 -10.38 1.14 14.78
CA GLY A 33 -10.16 -0.09 15.53
C GLY A 33 -10.87 -1.32 14.98
N LYS A 34 -10.26 -2.50 15.10
CA LYS A 34 -10.89 -3.80 14.75
C LYS A 34 -11.66 -4.47 15.91
N THR A 35 -11.32 -4.16 17.17
CA THR A 35 -11.83 -4.89 18.35
C THR A 35 -12.05 -3.96 19.56
N ASP A 36 -13.19 -3.29 19.64
CA ASP A 36 -13.58 -2.35 20.72
C ASP A 36 -12.48 -1.34 21.12
N SER A 37 -11.49 -1.12 20.26
CA SER A 37 -10.42 -0.18 20.53
C SER A 37 -10.95 1.21 20.27
N GLY A 38 -10.69 2.16 21.16
CA GLY A 38 -11.03 3.57 20.96
C GLY A 38 -10.22 4.28 19.86
N ILE A 39 -9.54 3.52 18.98
CA ILE A 39 -8.82 4.07 17.83
C ILE A 39 -9.83 4.52 16.80
N ASP A 40 -9.85 5.83 16.60
CA ASP A 40 -10.58 6.48 15.55
C ASP A 40 -9.81 7.72 15.09
N GLY A 41 -9.43 7.77 13.81
CA GLY A 41 -8.53 8.79 13.33
C GLY A 41 -8.12 8.63 11.88
N TYR A 42 -7.05 9.31 11.50
CA TYR A 42 -6.56 9.35 10.12
C TYR A 42 -5.05 9.17 10.06
N ALA A 43 -4.58 8.66 8.92
CA ALA A 43 -3.17 8.72 8.58
C ALA A 43 -2.84 10.11 8.00
N TRP A 44 -1.64 10.59 8.29
CA TRP A 44 -1.04 11.75 7.64
C TRP A 44 0.42 11.50 7.31
N ALA A 45 0.89 12.11 6.24
CA ALA A 45 2.27 12.04 5.78
C ALA A 45 3.17 12.86 6.71
N CYS A 46 3.80 12.18 7.66
CA CYS A 46 4.73 12.76 8.63
C CYS A 46 6.17 12.58 8.19
N HIS A 47 7.05 13.53 8.51
CA HIS A 47 8.45 13.42 8.12
C HIS A 47 9.16 12.25 8.80
N ALA A 48 9.76 11.34 8.02
CA ALA A 48 10.53 10.18 8.51
C ALA A 48 12.04 10.31 8.26
N GLY A 49 12.49 11.35 7.54
CA GLY A 49 13.89 11.62 7.18
C GLY A 49 14.17 11.40 5.70
N ALA A 50 15.24 11.99 5.15
CA ALA A 50 15.70 11.80 3.76
C ALA A 50 14.59 11.89 2.68
N ALA A 51 13.67 12.87 2.82
CA ALA A 51 12.48 13.03 1.96
C ALA A 51 11.59 11.77 1.89
N THR A 52 11.56 11.01 2.99
CA THR A 52 10.68 9.86 3.24
C THR A 52 9.67 10.24 4.31
N GLU A 53 8.45 9.73 4.15
CA GLU A 53 7.33 10.05 5.01
C GLU A 53 6.81 8.77 5.65
N GLY A 54 6.27 8.87 6.85
CA GLY A 54 5.50 7.80 7.46
C GLY A 54 4.02 8.06 7.35
N LEU A 55 3.23 7.00 7.44
CA LEU A 55 1.80 7.11 7.70
C LEU A 55 1.55 7.25 9.20
N CYS A 56 1.69 8.46 9.74
CA CYS A 56 1.47 8.73 11.15
C CYS A 56 -0.02 8.78 11.49
N TYR A 57 -0.38 8.30 12.67
CA TYR A 57 -1.74 8.35 13.18
C TYR A 57 -2.01 9.70 13.87
N THR A 58 -3.20 10.25 13.62
CA THR A 58 -3.79 11.29 14.45
C THR A 58 -5.20 10.89 14.83
N ALA A 59 -5.57 11.08 16.09
CA ALA A 59 -6.95 10.88 16.54
C ALA A 59 -7.86 11.99 16.03
N GLY A 60 -9.12 11.66 15.75
CA GLY A 60 -10.12 12.62 15.33
C GLY A 60 -11.18 12.00 14.42
N SER A 61 -12.41 12.51 14.50
CA SER A 61 -13.56 11.91 13.82
C SER A 61 -13.90 12.55 12.47
N GLY A 62 -13.25 13.65 12.08
CA GLY A 62 -13.50 14.36 10.82
C GLY A 62 -12.26 14.47 9.97
N ALA A 63 -12.41 14.19 8.67
CA ALA A 63 -11.31 14.25 7.73
C ALA A 63 -10.75 15.67 7.66
N VAL A 64 -9.43 15.78 7.79
CA VAL A 64 -8.73 17.05 7.64
C VAL A 64 -8.23 17.11 6.20
N ALA A 65 -8.78 18.04 5.41
CA ALA A 65 -8.24 18.32 4.08
C ALA A 65 -6.88 19.04 4.20
N GLY A 66 -5.99 18.80 3.24
CA GLY A 66 -4.68 19.42 3.19
C GLY A 66 -3.62 18.47 2.64
N PRO A 67 -2.49 19.01 2.18
CA PRO A 67 -1.54 18.25 1.37
C PRO A 67 -0.88 17.10 2.11
N VAL A 68 -0.94 17.01 3.44
CA VAL A 68 -0.40 15.88 4.23
C VAL A 68 -1.43 14.78 4.52
N TYR A 69 -2.70 15.00 4.19
CA TYR A 69 -3.81 14.04 4.36
C TYR A 69 -4.39 13.56 3.02
N GLU A 70 -3.93 14.12 1.90
CA GLU A 70 -4.39 13.79 0.56
C GLU A 70 -3.58 12.63 -0.02
N PHE A 71 -4.22 11.46 -0.05
CA PHE A 71 -3.66 10.25 -0.63
C PHE A 71 -4.44 9.85 -1.88
N TYR A 72 -3.78 9.04 -2.71
CA TYR A 72 -4.37 8.46 -3.92
C TYR A 72 -4.09 6.97 -3.95
N TYR A 73 -4.86 6.25 -4.76
CA TYR A 73 -4.65 4.82 -4.98
C TYR A 73 -4.47 4.55 -6.46
N ASN A 74 -3.33 3.97 -6.83
CA ASN A 74 -2.98 3.62 -8.20
C ASN A 74 -3.09 2.11 -8.33
N TYR A 75 -3.98 1.62 -9.19
CA TYR A 75 -4.26 0.20 -9.28
C TYR A 75 -4.50 -0.26 -10.71
N THR A 76 -4.26 -1.54 -10.93
CA THR A 76 -4.66 -2.26 -12.13
C THR A 76 -5.86 -3.15 -11.83
N TYR A 77 -6.60 -3.52 -12.86
CA TYR A 77 -7.64 -4.55 -12.75
C TYR A 77 -7.04 -5.93 -13.04
N ASP A 78 -7.32 -6.91 -12.19
CA ASP A 78 -7.04 -8.33 -12.46
C ASP A 78 -8.36 -9.11 -12.56
N ASP A 79 -8.39 -10.11 -13.44
CA ASP A 79 -9.55 -10.97 -13.73
C ASP A 79 -10.02 -11.80 -12.51
N THR A 80 -9.23 -11.81 -11.44
CA THR A 80 -9.59 -12.38 -10.13
C THR A 80 -10.44 -11.42 -9.26
N TYR A 81 -10.87 -10.29 -9.80
CA TYR A 81 -11.56 -9.20 -9.08
C TYR A 81 -10.75 -8.60 -7.93
N THR A 82 -9.43 -8.77 -7.99
CA THR A 82 -8.52 -8.01 -7.14
C THR A 82 -8.13 -6.73 -7.86
N TYR A 83 -7.99 -5.66 -7.09
CA TYR A 83 -7.54 -4.37 -7.61
C TYR A 83 -6.15 -4.09 -7.06
N PRO A 84 -5.11 -4.88 -7.40
CA PRO A 84 -3.78 -4.69 -6.84
C PRO A 84 -3.21 -3.34 -7.28
N GLY A 85 -2.54 -2.67 -6.37
CA GLY A 85 -2.06 -1.32 -6.55
C GLY A 85 -1.23 -0.82 -5.38
N SER A 86 -0.97 0.47 -5.34
CA SER A 86 -0.26 1.11 -4.24
C SER A 86 -0.95 2.39 -3.81
N ILE A 87 -1.04 2.56 -2.50
CA ILE A 87 -1.33 3.86 -1.90
C ILE A 87 -0.20 4.79 -2.28
N SER A 88 -0.54 6.01 -2.68
CA SER A 88 0.43 7.02 -3.09
C SER A 88 0.18 8.36 -2.43
N TYR A 89 1.26 9.11 -2.32
CA TYR A 89 1.31 10.47 -1.83
C TYR A 89 2.13 11.30 -2.82
N VAL A 90 1.77 12.57 -3.00
CA VAL A 90 2.47 13.46 -3.95
C VAL A 90 3.30 14.48 -3.20
N PHE A 91 4.62 14.24 -3.13
CA PHE A 91 5.54 15.26 -2.61
C PHE A 91 5.52 16.49 -3.48
N SER A 92 5.58 17.64 -2.83
CA SER A 92 5.64 18.94 -3.48
C SER A 92 6.77 19.75 -2.87
N TYR A 93 7.74 20.15 -3.67
CA TYR A 93 8.78 21.09 -3.25
C TYR A 93 8.96 22.19 -4.29
N GLU A 94 9.60 23.29 -3.89
CA GLU A 94 9.88 24.40 -4.78
C GLU A 94 11.09 24.08 -5.67
N GLY A 95 10.87 23.97 -6.97
CA GLY A 95 11.92 23.78 -7.97
C GLY A 95 12.51 25.10 -8.46
N ASP A 96 13.34 25.01 -9.49
CA ASP A 96 14.01 26.17 -10.08
C ASP A 96 12.99 27.23 -10.53
N GLY A 97 13.22 28.49 -10.14
CA GLY A 97 12.36 29.61 -10.50
C GLY A 97 11.00 29.62 -9.79
N GLY A 98 10.84 28.88 -8.69
CA GLY A 98 9.61 28.86 -7.90
C GLY A 98 8.52 27.93 -8.45
N VAL A 99 8.84 27.10 -9.45
CA VAL A 99 7.89 26.16 -10.04
C VAL A 99 7.78 24.92 -9.15
N PRO A 100 6.58 24.57 -8.64
CA PRO A 100 6.41 23.39 -7.80
C PRO A 100 6.75 22.11 -8.58
N VAL A 101 7.66 21.30 -8.04
CA VAL A 101 7.93 19.94 -8.54
C VAL A 101 7.05 18.97 -7.76
N LYS A 102 6.36 18.09 -8.49
CA LYS A 102 5.50 17.04 -7.94
C LYS A 102 6.19 15.69 -8.09
N VAL A 103 6.31 14.93 -7.01
CA VAL A 103 6.91 13.59 -7.01
C VAL A 103 5.90 12.59 -6.45
N PRO A 104 5.15 11.89 -7.32
CA PRO A 104 4.33 10.77 -6.91
C PRO A 104 5.19 9.71 -6.23
N SER A 105 4.73 9.22 -5.09
CA SER A 105 5.52 8.33 -4.24
C SER A 105 4.64 7.24 -3.65
N PHE A 106 5.11 6.01 -3.67
CA PHE A 106 4.31 4.84 -3.28
C PHE A 106 4.62 4.39 -1.85
N LEU A 107 3.58 3.93 -1.16
CA LEU A 107 3.70 3.30 0.14
C LEU A 107 4.49 1.99 0.03
N HIS A 108 5.44 1.81 0.95
CA HIS A 108 6.24 0.61 1.10
C HIS A 108 6.20 0.16 2.57
N LEU A 109 5.92 -1.13 2.76
CA LEU A 109 6.05 -1.83 4.03
C LEU A 109 7.48 -2.34 4.20
N TYR A 110 8.29 -1.65 5.01
CA TYR A 110 9.68 -2.00 5.26
C TYR A 110 9.80 -3.07 6.36
N PRO A 111 10.22 -4.31 6.04
CA PRO A 111 10.37 -5.37 7.02
C PRO A 111 11.49 -5.06 8.00
N ASN A 112 11.31 -5.47 9.26
CA ASN A 112 12.34 -5.41 10.28
C ASN A 112 12.81 -6.83 10.61
N TRP A 113 14.07 -7.15 10.35
CA TRP A 113 14.60 -8.49 10.60
C TRP A 113 14.63 -8.91 12.08
N ALA A 114 14.49 -7.95 13.00
CA ALA A 114 14.39 -8.18 14.44
C ALA A 114 12.96 -8.06 14.99
N SER A 115 11.96 -7.77 14.15
CA SER A 115 10.57 -7.62 14.56
C SER A 115 9.58 -8.05 13.47
N ASN A 116 8.49 -8.75 13.81
CA ASN A 116 7.39 -9.03 12.86
C ASN A 116 6.51 -7.80 12.55
N VAL A 117 7.02 -6.59 12.77
CA VAL A 117 6.31 -5.32 12.57
C VAL A 117 7.06 -4.54 11.51
N ALA A 118 6.46 -4.43 10.34
CA ALA A 118 7.00 -3.68 9.20
C ALA A 118 6.49 -2.23 9.22
N LEU A 119 7.39 -1.29 8.95
CA LEU A 119 7.09 0.15 8.93
C LEU A 119 6.38 0.54 7.65
N ALA A 120 5.32 1.34 7.74
CA ALA A 120 4.65 1.94 6.59
C ALA A 120 5.30 3.28 6.25
N LEU A 121 6.18 3.29 5.24
CA LEU A 121 6.91 4.49 4.79
C LEU A 121 6.66 4.78 3.31
N ILE A 122 6.78 6.03 2.92
CA ILE A 122 6.61 6.52 1.56
C ILE A 122 7.93 7.21 1.16
N PRO A 123 8.90 6.46 0.60
CA PRO A 123 10.11 7.05 0.04
C PRO A 123 9.79 7.84 -1.23
N PRO A 124 10.68 8.72 -1.70
CA PRO A 124 10.44 9.45 -2.94
C PRO A 124 10.48 8.49 -4.14
N GLY A 125 9.43 8.54 -4.96
CA GLY A 125 9.33 7.75 -6.19
C GLY A 125 8.35 6.58 -6.11
N THR A 126 8.06 6.01 -7.27
CA THR A 126 7.04 4.98 -7.45
C THR A 126 7.60 3.57 -7.56
N ASP A 127 8.91 3.41 -7.39
CA ASP A 127 9.58 2.12 -7.48
C ASP A 127 9.27 1.29 -6.22
N ASP A 128 9.06 -0.01 -6.41
CA ASP A 128 8.89 -1.01 -5.34
C ASP A 128 7.77 -0.70 -4.32
N GLY A 129 6.71 0.00 -4.75
CA GLY A 129 5.51 0.17 -3.94
C GLY A 129 4.95 -1.18 -3.48
N THR A 130 4.57 -1.29 -2.21
CA THR A 130 3.96 -2.52 -1.71
C THR A 130 2.59 -2.70 -2.37
N PRO A 131 2.34 -3.85 -3.02
CA PRO A 131 1.04 -4.14 -3.59
C PRO A 131 0.02 -4.36 -2.47
N LEU A 132 -0.98 -3.49 -2.42
CA LEU A 132 -2.19 -3.60 -1.63
C LEU A 132 -3.37 -3.75 -2.60
N SER A 133 -4.51 -4.21 -2.11
CA SER A 133 -5.79 -4.20 -2.81
C SER A 133 -6.78 -3.37 -2.00
N LEU A 134 -7.67 -2.66 -2.70
CA LEU A 134 -8.80 -1.96 -2.10
C LEU A 134 -10.08 -2.76 -2.36
N ASP A 135 -10.82 -3.06 -1.31
CA ASP A 135 -12.20 -3.52 -1.44
C ASP A 135 -13.09 -2.28 -1.59
N PHE A 136 -13.68 -2.09 -2.77
CA PHE A 136 -14.52 -0.93 -3.05
C PHE A 136 -15.88 -0.97 -2.32
N ASP A 137 -16.35 -2.14 -1.88
CA ASP A 137 -17.61 -2.25 -1.15
C ASP A 137 -17.42 -1.84 0.32
N SER A 138 -16.35 -2.32 0.96
CA SER A 138 -16.03 -1.96 2.36
C SER A 138 -15.16 -0.72 2.51
N SER A 139 -14.55 -0.23 1.42
CA SER A 139 -13.56 0.85 1.40
C SER A 139 -12.30 0.57 2.23
N PHE A 140 -11.95 -0.70 2.49
CA PHE A 140 -10.77 -1.10 3.26
C PHE A 140 -9.67 -1.73 2.40
N PHE A 141 -8.43 -1.46 2.79
CA PHE A 141 -7.24 -2.07 2.21
C PHE A 141 -6.94 -3.44 2.81
N TYR A 142 -6.43 -4.32 1.95
CA TYR A 142 -5.95 -5.66 2.30
C TYR A 142 -4.79 -6.08 1.39
N ILE A 143 -4.08 -7.15 1.75
CA ILE A 143 -3.15 -7.86 0.87
C ILE A 143 -3.81 -9.20 0.50
N ALA A 144 -3.93 -9.47 -0.79
CA ALA A 144 -4.39 -10.78 -1.26
C ALA A 144 -3.26 -11.80 -1.08
N LEU A 145 -3.38 -12.70 -0.10
CA LEU A 145 -2.45 -13.82 0.07
C LEU A 145 -2.67 -14.85 -1.01
N GLN A 146 -1.59 -15.29 -1.62
CA GLN A 146 -1.60 -16.41 -2.56
C GLN A 146 -1.24 -17.75 -1.89
N HIS A 147 -0.53 -17.73 -0.75
CA HIS A 147 -0.02 -18.95 -0.10
C HIS A 147 -0.04 -18.87 1.43
N ASP A 148 -0.57 -19.93 2.06
CA ASP A 148 -0.46 -20.22 3.49
C ASP A 148 0.63 -21.27 3.74
N ASP A 149 1.70 -20.89 4.42
CA ASP A 149 2.77 -21.80 4.82
C ASP A 149 2.69 -22.23 6.29
N THR A 150 1.65 -21.82 7.03
CA THR A 150 1.38 -22.28 8.40
C THR A 150 0.80 -23.69 8.43
N HIS A 151 0.28 -24.16 7.29
CA HIS A 151 -0.26 -25.51 7.10
C HIS A 151 0.60 -26.32 6.10
N TRP A 152 1.36 -27.28 6.62
CA TRP A 152 2.23 -28.16 5.83
C TRP A 152 1.66 -29.58 5.75
N ASN A 153 1.64 -30.18 4.56
CA ASN A 153 1.57 -31.64 4.40
C ASN A 153 2.95 -32.20 4.04
N SER A 154 3.19 -33.50 4.17
CA SER A 154 4.52 -34.13 3.98
C SER A 154 5.20 -33.91 2.61
N THR A 155 4.57 -33.20 1.67
CA THR A 155 5.04 -32.96 0.29
C THR A 155 5.00 -31.50 -0.15
N ALA A 156 4.09 -30.66 0.38
CA ALA A 156 3.94 -29.25 0.02
C ALA A 156 3.08 -28.50 1.06
N PRO A 157 3.12 -27.14 1.09
CA PRO A 157 2.09 -26.36 1.76
C PRO A 157 0.72 -26.74 1.18
N VAL A 158 -0.30 -26.83 2.03
CA VAL A 158 -1.64 -27.08 1.54
C VAL A 158 -2.05 -25.86 0.72
N ALA A 159 -2.38 -26.06 -0.56
CA ALA A 159 -2.90 -24.99 -1.39
C ALA A 159 -4.27 -24.57 -0.83
N GLU A 160 -4.26 -23.53 0.01
CA GLU A 160 -5.47 -22.87 0.45
C GLU A 160 -5.98 -21.93 -0.62
N ALA A 161 -7.30 -21.69 -0.62
CA ALA A 161 -7.86 -20.62 -1.43
C ALA A 161 -7.18 -19.29 -1.03
N PRO A 162 -6.86 -18.41 -2.00
CA PRO A 162 -6.38 -17.07 -1.70
C PRO A 162 -7.26 -16.39 -0.66
N ARG A 163 -6.64 -15.74 0.33
CA ARG A 163 -7.37 -15.03 1.40
C ARG A 163 -6.95 -13.58 1.43
N ASN A 164 -7.91 -12.69 1.62
CA ASN A 164 -7.64 -11.28 1.86
C ASN A 164 -7.20 -11.13 3.32
N VAL A 165 -6.01 -10.58 3.55
CA VAL A 165 -5.50 -10.31 4.89
C VAL A 165 -5.37 -8.82 5.08
N SER A 166 -5.84 -8.34 6.23
CA SER A 166 -5.68 -6.96 6.64
C SER A 166 -4.97 -6.97 8.00
N ASN A 167 -3.63 -6.94 8.02
CA ASN A 167 -2.85 -7.02 9.25
C ASN A 167 -2.27 -5.67 9.68
N PHE A 168 -3.01 -4.60 9.40
CA PHE A 168 -2.65 -3.25 9.77
C PHE A 168 -2.77 -3.03 11.27
N HIS A 169 -1.78 -2.32 11.81
CA HIS A 169 -1.71 -1.93 13.20
C HIS A 169 -1.26 -0.48 13.30
N VAL A 170 -1.65 0.19 14.38
CA VAL A 170 -1.03 1.45 14.79
C VAL A 170 -0.15 1.19 15.99
N CYS A 171 1.11 1.59 15.91
CA CYS A 171 2.12 1.30 16.94
C CYS A 171 2.93 2.56 17.26
N TYR A 172 3.42 2.67 18.50
CA TYR A 172 4.51 3.59 18.80
C TYR A 172 5.83 2.98 18.32
N GLN A 173 6.50 3.66 17.39
CA GLN A 173 7.71 3.14 16.73
C GLN A 173 8.59 4.24 16.15
N TRP A 174 9.86 3.89 15.88
CA TRP A 174 10.79 4.75 15.16
C TRP A 174 10.45 4.74 13.67
N THR A 175 9.72 5.76 13.23
CA THR A 175 9.37 6.00 11.84
C THR A 175 10.52 6.76 11.20
N GLY A 176 11.45 6.00 10.63
CA GLY A 176 12.77 6.53 10.25
C GLY A 176 13.52 7.08 11.46
N GLY A 177 13.78 8.38 11.50
CA GLY A 177 14.48 9.05 12.60
C GLY A 177 13.61 9.51 13.78
N TYR A 178 12.29 9.33 13.72
CA TYR A 178 11.35 10.03 14.59
C TYR A 178 10.44 9.07 15.37
N TRP A 179 10.15 9.41 16.62
CA TRP A 179 9.26 8.63 17.47
C TRP A 179 7.80 9.06 17.25
N TYR A 180 7.04 8.21 16.57
CA TYR A 180 5.64 8.47 16.25
C TYR A 180 4.74 7.28 16.59
N GLN A 181 3.46 7.59 16.78
CA GLN A 181 2.41 6.60 16.62
C GLN A 181 2.07 6.54 15.13
N SER A 182 2.39 5.44 14.46
CA SER A 182 2.25 5.31 13.01
C SER A 182 1.73 3.94 12.60
N LEU A 183 1.24 3.87 11.37
CA LEU A 183 0.77 2.65 10.75
C LEU A 183 1.93 1.67 10.58
N ALA A 184 1.64 0.39 10.80
CA ALA A 184 2.52 -0.72 10.60
C ALA A 184 1.75 -1.88 9.99
N TRP A 185 2.50 -2.82 9.40
CA TRP A 185 1.98 -4.11 9.01
C TRP A 185 2.60 -5.20 9.89
N VAL A 186 1.78 -6.06 10.48
CA VAL A 186 2.28 -7.23 11.21
C VAL A 186 2.40 -8.41 10.25
N SER A 187 3.58 -9.02 10.19
CA SER A 187 3.79 -10.21 9.36
C SER A 187 3.06 -11.42 9.92
N GLY A 188 2.38 -12.16 9.03
CA GLY A 188 1.58 -13.35 9.35
C GLY A 188 0.10 -13.16 9.03
N TYR A 189 -0.72 -14.11 9.47
CA TYR A 189 -2.18 -14.06 9.34
C TYR A 189 -2.82 -12.96 10.19
N GLU A 190 -4.05 -12.60 9.84
CA GLU A 190 -4.88 -11.76 10.69
C GLU A 190 -5.00 -12.39 12.09
N GLY A 191 -4.71 -11.60 13.12
CA GLY A 191 -4.59 -12.06 14.51
C GLY A 191 -3.18 -12.43 14.96
N ALA A 192 -2.16 -12.33 14.08
CA ALA A 192 -0.77 -12.44 14.48
C ALA A 192 -0.43 -11.41 15.58
N THR A 193 0.23 -11.87 16.65
CA THR A 193 0.58 -10.99 17.77
C THR A 193 1.81 -10.13 17.39
N PRO A 194 1.72 -8.80 17.44
CA PRO A 194 2.87 -7.93 17.21
C PRO A 194 3.93 -8.10 18.31
N GLN A 195 5.20 -8.14 17.93
CA GLN A 195 6.32 -8.13 18.89
C GLN A 195 6.48 -6.76 19.57
N ASN A 196 5.99 -5.68 18.96
CA ASN A 196 5.89 -4.38 19.60
C ASN A 196 4.60 -4.31 20.44
N PRO A 197 4.69 -4.24 21.78
CA PRO A 197 3.53 -4.30 22.68
C PRO A 197 2.63 -3.05 22.63
N SER A 198 3.07 -1.97 21.97
CA SER A 198 2.25 -0.76 21.80
C SER A 198 1.24 -0.88 20.65
N CYS A 199 1.36 -1.89 19.81
CA CYS A 199 0.55 -2.04 18.61
C CYS A 199 -0.91 -2.37 18.92
N GLN A 200 -1.82 -1.71 18.20
CA GLN A 200 -3.25 -1.95 18.24
C GLN A 200 -3.76 -2.24 16.83
N SER A 201 -4.61 -3.26 16.69
CA SER A 201 -5.12 -3.72 15.39
C SER A 201 -6.15 -2.74 14.82
N VAL A 202 -6.01 -2.40 13.55
CA VAL A 202 -6.84 -1.39 12.87
C VAL A 202 -7.25 -1.82 11.48
N ASN A 203 -8.37 -1.27 10.99
CA ASN A 203 -8.68 -1.18 9.58
C ASN A 203 -8.02 0.08 9.02
N LEU A 204 -7.51 -0.04 7.79
CA LEU A 204 -7.08 1.10 6.98
C LEU A 204 -8.06 1.22 5.82
N GLY A 205 -8.72 2.36 5.68
CA GLY A 205 -9.67 2.60 4.61
C GLY A 205 -9.56 3.97 3.98
N VAL A 206 -10.44 4.23 3.02
CA VAL A 206 -10.52 5.51 2.32
C VAL A 206 -11.78 6.27 2.74
N GLU A 207 -11.64 7.58 2.92
CA GLU A 207 -12.76 8.50 3.12
C GLU A 207 -12.62 9.67 2.12
N SER A 208 -13.66 9.90 1.33
CA SER A 208 -13.64 10.94 0.29
C SER A 208 -13.42 12.31 0.91
N LEU A 209 -12.50 13.09 0.34
CA LEU A 209 -12.28 14.49 0.69
C LEU A 209 -13.14 15.46 -0.13
N ALA A 210 -13.94 14.96 -1.07
CA ALA A 210 -14.89 15.80 -1.79
C ALA A 210 -16.03 16.26 -0.86
N PRO A 211 -16.48 17.53 -0.94
CA PRO A 211 -17.64 17.96 -0.18
C PRO A 211 -18.85 17.11 -0.58
N SER A 212 -19.47 16.47 0.40
CA SER A 212 -20.74 15.74 0.29
C SER A 212 -21.89 16.65 -0.14
#